data_AF-A0A178ZUE5-F1
#
_entry.id   AF-A0A178ZUE5-F1
#
_cell.length_a   1.000
_cell.length_b   1.000
_cell.length_c   1.000
_cell.angle_alpha   90.00
_cell.angle_beta   90.00
_cell.angle_gamma   90.00
#
_symmetry.space_group_name_H-M   'P 1'
#
loop_
_entity.id
_entity.type
_entity.pdbx_description
1 polymer ?
#
loop_
_entity_poly.entity_id
_entity_poly.type
_entity_poly.pdbx_seq_one_letter_code
_entity_poly.pdbx_strand_id
1 'polypeptide(L)'
;MSAKSILEADGKAILNYHLTRAPVIKPTPLKPSGVHNPPPKLASIFFPEDEAVSTVLDQAEATYPWLLQPGSKFVAKPDQLIKRRGKSGLLALNKPWSEARKWIEERARKEVKVEHVTGVLCQFLVEPFVPHPQDTEYYININSVRDGDWILFTHEGGVDVGDVDAKAKKILVPVDLKKFPSNQELAATLLPDVPKGVHNVLIDFIVRLYSVYVDCQFTYLEINPLVVIPNAAGTSAEVHFLDLAAKLDQTADFECGVKWAIARSPAALGLPGVKTDGKVTIDVGPPMEFPAPFGRELSKEEKYIADMDAKTGASLKLTVLNAKGRIWTLVAGGGASVVYADAIASAGFVSELANYGEYSGAPTETQTYNYARTVLDLMLRAPMHPDGKVLFIGGGIANFTNVASTFKGVIRALREVAPVLNEHKVQIWVRRAGPNYQEGLKNIKSVGEELKLDMHVYGPEMHVSGIVPLALLGKTSTVPEFGA
;
A
#
# COMPACT_ATOMS: atom_id res chain seq x y z
N MET A 1 -1.17 -3.30 13.31
CA MET A 1 -0.18 -2.99 12.29
C MET A 1 -0.71 -3.37 10.92
N SER A 2 -0.80 -2.40 10.03
CA SER A 2 -1.08 -2.60 8.60
C SER A 2 0.09 -2.04 7.83
N ALA A 3 1.08 -2.88 7.55
CA ALA A 3 2.26 -2.50 6.78
C ALA A 3 1.86 -2.20 5.31
N LYS A 4 2.00 -0.94 4.90
CA LYS A 4 1.64 -0.48 3.55
C LYS A 4 2.88 0.02 2.82
N SER A 5 3.00 -0.36 1.55
CA SER A 5 4.10 0.09 0.70
C SER A 5 3.93 1.56 0.35
N ILE A 6 5.04 2.28 0.22
CA ILE A 6 5.10 3.67 -0.22
C ILE A 6 5.93 3.76 -1.49
N LEU A 7 5.77 4.86 -2.23
CA LEU A 7 6.61 5.15 -3.39
C LEU A 7 8.07 5.32 -2.96
N GLU A 8 8.98 5.05 -3.88
CA GLU A 8 10.40 5.23 -3.65
C GLU A 8 10.72 6.70 -3.36
N ALA A 9 10.12 7.64 -4.11
CA ALA A 9 10.28 9.07 -3.88
C ALA A 9 9.91 9.47 -2.45
N ASP A 10 8.80 8.94 -1.93
CA ASP A 10 8.33 9.20 -0.57
C ASP A 10 9.29 8.65 0.48
N GLY A 11 9.74 7.40 0.31
CA GLY A 11 10.68 6.77 1.23
C GLY A 11 12.04 7.48 1.25
N LYS A 12 12.54 7.92 0.09
CA LYS A 12 13.76 8.72 -0.01
C LYS A 12 13.62 10.10 0.61
N ALA A 13 12.47 10.75 0.45
CA ALA A 13 12.20 12.04 1.09
C ALA A 13 12.20 11.92 2.62
N ILE A 14 11.49 10.94 3.17
CA ILE A 14 11.47 10.63 4.61
C ILE A 14 12.88 10.35 5.12
N LEU A 15 13.60 9.45 4.44
CA LEU A 15 14.94 9.08 4.84
C LEU A 15 15.88 10.29 4.82
N ASN A 16 15.95 11.02 3.71
CA ASN A 16 16.85 12.16 3.57
C ASN A 16 16.60 13.24 4.63
N TYR A 17 15.33 13.54 4.90
CA TYR A 17 14.95 14.54 5.89
C TYR A 17 15.30 14.08 7.31
N HIS A 18 14.93 12.85 7.70
CA HIS A 18 15.06 12.39 9.08
C HIS A 18 16.43 11.82 9.45
N LEU A 19 17.28 11.44 8.48
CA LEU A 19 18.59 10.82 8.76
C LEU A 19 19.49 11.65 9.70
N THR A 20 19.36 12.98 9.64
CA THR A 20 20.11 13.94 10.47
C THR A 20 19.26 14.57 11.59
N ARG A 21 17.98 14.19 11.71
CA ARG A 21 17.01 14.77 12.66
C ARG A 21 16.49 13.77 13.68
N ALA A 22 16.38 12.49 13.31
CA ALA A 22 15.93 11.44 14.21
C ALA A 22 16.92 11.28 15.39
N PRO A 23 16.42 11.14 16.63
CA PRO A 23 17.27 10.85 17.78
C PRO A 23 18.02 9.54 17.58
N VAL A 24 19.35 9.56 17.71
CA VAL A 24 20.14 8.33 17.57
C VAL A 24 19.88 7.39 18.74
N ILE A 25 19.62 6.12 18.44
CA ILE A 25 19.33 5.10 19.46
C ILE A 25 20.55 4.83 20.37
N LYS A 26 21.76 4.92 19.81
CA LYS A 26 23.04 4.88 20.54
C LYS A 26 24.04 5.86 19.91
N PRO A 27 25.07 6.31 20.65
CA PRO A 27 26.16 7.10 20.09
C PRO A 27 26.88 6.37 18.94
N THR A 28 27.10 7.08 17.84
CA THR A 28 27.79 6.56 16.65
C THR A 28 29.26 6.99 16.63
N PRO A 29 30.12 6.38 15.78
CA PRO A 29 31.53 6.74 15.67
C PRO A 29 31.76 8.17 15.16
N LEU A 30 30.79 8.75 14.43
CA LEU A 30 30.87 10.10 13.89
C LEU A 30 30.14 11.09 14.79
N LYS A 31 30.67 12.31 14.90
CA LYS A 31 29.98 13.38 15.63
C LYS A 31 28.67 13.75 14.93
N PRO A 32 27.63 14.15 15.67
CA PRO A 32 26.43 14.72 15.06
C PRO A 32 26.78 15.87 14.13
N SER A 33 26.22 15.87 12.92
CA SER A 33 26.37 16.99 12.01
C SER A 33 25.64 18.21 12.58
N GLY A 34 26.29 19.38 12.55
CA GLY A 34 25.64 20.65 12.87
C GLY A 34 24.71 21.16 11.76
N VAL A 35 24.70 20.49 10.60
CA VAL A 35 23.91 20.85 9.42
C VAL A 35 23.11 19.64 8.97
N HIS A 36 21.82 19.85 8.68
CA HIS A 36 20.97 18.81 8.12
C HIS A 36 21.26 18.56 6.65
N ASN A 37 20.87 17.38 6.16
CA ASN A 37 20.99 17.04 4.74
C ASN A 37 20.33 18.10 3.85
N PRO A 38 20.95 18.45 2.70
CA PRO A 38 20.29 19.29 1.71
C PRO A 38 19.04 18.59 1.16
N PRO A 39 18.09 19.34 0.58
CA PRO A 39 16.96 18.76 -0.10
C PRO A 39 17.39 17.74 -1.19
N PRO A 40 16.71 16.59 -1.30
CA PRO A 40 17.08 15.58 -2.25
C PRO A 40 16.60 15.97 -3.66
N LYS A 41 17.37 15.66 -4.70
CA LYS A 41 16.98 15.91 -6.09
C LYS A 41 16.09 14.78 -6.62
N LEU A 42 14.82 14.82 -6.23
CA LEU A 42 13.81 13.83 -6.61
C LEU A 42 12.76 14.50 -7.52
N ALA A 43 12.80 14.22 -8.82
CA ALA A 43 11.75 14.64 -9.74
C ALA A 43 10.69 13.53 -9.84
N SER A 44 9.67 13.65 -8.99
CA SER A 44 8.50 12.78 -8.97
C SER A 44 7.45 13.33 -9.94
N ILE A 45 7.10 12.56 -10.98
CA ILE A 45 6.29 13.00 -12.12
C ILE A 45 5.10 12.07 -12.29
N PHE A 46 3.89 12.59 -12.01
CA PHE A 46 2.62 11.90 -12.21
C PHE A 46 1.98 12.33 -13.53
N PHE A 47 1.42 11.37 -14.27
CA PHE A 47 0.76 11.58 -15.55
C PHE A 47 -0.75 11.31 -15.41
N PRO A 48 -1.58 12.35 -15.18
CA PRO A 48 -3.03 12.18 -15.08
C PRO A 48 -3.66 11.85 -16.44
N GLU A 49 -4.87 11.27 -16.42
CA GLU A 49 -5.57 10.81 -17.63
C GLU A 49 -6.05 11.95 -18.55
N ASP A 50 -6.29 13.12 -17.98
CA ASP A 50 -6.86 14.29 -18.65
C ASP A 50 -5.81 15.29 -19.15
N GLU A 51 -4.52 15.03 -18.92
CA GLU A 51 -3.43 15.90 -19.33
C GLU A 51 -2.53 15.26 -20.40
N ALA A 52 -2.04 16.09 -21.33
CA ALA A 52 -1.10 15.66 -22.35
C ALA A 52 0.26 15.36 -21.72
N VAL A 53 0.87 14.23 -22.11
CA VAL A 53 2.18 13.78 -21.60
C VAL A 53 3.25 14.86 -21.76
N SER A 54 3.25 15.60 -22.87
CA SER A 54 4.19 16.70 -23.12
C SER A 54 4.00 17.84 -22.12
N THR A 55 2.76 18.23 -21.82
CA THR A 55 2.46 19.31 -20.87
C THR A 55 2.93 18.97 -19.46
N VAL A 56 2.74 17.72 -19.02
CA VAL A 56 3.24 17.23 -17.73
C VAL A 56 4.76 17.30 -17.66
N LEU A 57 5.46 16.91 -18.74
CA LEU A 57 6.92 16.97 -18.82
C LEU A 57 7.44 18.42 -18.81
N ASP A 58 6.77 19.32 -19.52
CA ASP A 58 7.12 20.74 -19.54
C ASP A 58 6.92 21.38 -18.14
N GLN A 59 5.85 20.99 -17.43
CA GLN A 59 5.62 21.40 -16.04
C GLN A 59 6.67 20.80 -15.09
N ALA A 60 7.13 19.57 -15.34
CA ALA A 60 8.22 18.97 -14.57
C ALA A 60 9.53 19.76 -14.75
N GLU A 61 9.84 20.23 -15.96
CA GLU A 61 11.01 21.09 -16.21
C GLU A 61 10.94 22.42 -15.45
N ALA A 62 9.76 23.03 -15.38
CA ALA A 62 9.54 24.25 -14.60
C ALA A 62 9.66 24.01 -13.09
N THR A 63 9.19 22.85 -12.62
CA THR A 63 9.19 22.47 -11.20
C THR A 63 10.57 22.03 -10.72
N TYR A 64 11.34 21.38 -11.60
CA TYR A 64 12.67 20.83 -11.33
C TYR A 64 13.72 21.40 -12.31
N PRO A 65 14.10 22.70 -12.21
CA PRO A 65 15.01 23.33 -13.17
C PRO A 65 16.38 22.65 -13.30
N TRP A 66 16.79 21.89 -12.28
CA TRP A 66 18.03 21.12 -12.32
C TRP A 66 18.01 19.99 -13.36
N LEU A 67 16.86 19.58 -13.89
CA LEU A 67 16.76 18.67 -15.04
C LEU A 67 17.40 19.26 -16.30
N LEU A 68 17.33 20.59 -16.46
CA LEU A 68 17.86 21.31 -17.62
C LEU A 68 19.33 21.71 -17.47
N GLN A 69 19.96 21.41 -16.33
CA GLN A 69 21.35 21.81 -16.08
C GLN A 69 22.30 21.12 -17.09
N PRO A 70 23.07 21.88 -17.90
CA PRO A 70 23.97 21.32 -18.91
C PRO A 70 24.98 20.32 -18.34
N GLY A 71 25.22 19.23 -19.07
CA GLY A 71 26.16 18.18 -18.66
C GLY A 71 25.61 17.19 -17.62
N SER A 72 24.46 17.47 -17.01
CA SER A 72 23.84 16.56 -16.04
C SER A 72 23.38 15.27 -16.71
N LYS A 73 23.54 14.16 -15.98
CA LYS A 73 23.06 12.84 -16.35
C LYS A 73 22.08 12.35 -15.30
N PHE A 74 21.10 11.59 -15.74
CA PHE A 74 19.97 11.18 -14.93
C PHE A 74 19.72 9.69 -15.03
N VAL A 75 18.99 9.20 -14.04
CA VAL A 75 18.30 7.92 -14.05
C VAL A 75 16.80 8.22 -14.06
N ALA A 76 16.06 7.61 -14.98
CA ALA A 76 14.59 7.66 -14.98
C ALA A 76 14.02 6.25 -14.86
N LYS A 77 13.03 6.08 -13.99
CA LYS A 77 12.40 4.79 -13.69
C LYS A 77 10.94 4.96 -13.28
N PRO A 78 10.05 3.99 -13.55
CA PRO A 78 8.73 4.00 -12.97
C PRO A 78 8.80 3.86 -11.46
N ASP A 79 7.95 4.59 -10.76
CA ASP A 79 7.80 4.54 -9.31
C ASP A 79 6.36 4.15 -8.99
N GLN A 80 6.05 2.85 -9.16
CA GLN A 80 4.72 2.26 -8.92
C GLN A 80 4.84 0.91 -8.22
N LEU A 81 5.76 0.80 -7.26
CA LEU A 81 6.05 -0.44 -6.53
C LEU A 81 6.53 -1.60 -7.42
N ILE A 82 7.02 -1.31 -8.62
CA ILE A 82 7.58 -2.30 -9.54
C ILE A 82 8.96 -2.73 -9.06
N LYS A 83 9.16 -4.03 -8.86
CA LYS A 83 10.46 -4.62 -8.50
C LYS A 83 11.27 -4.96 -9.74
N ARG A 84 12.59 -5.07 -9.58
CA ARG A 84 13.53 -5.53 -10.62
C ARG A 84 13.44 -4.74 -11.94
N ARG A 85 13.18 -3.43 -11.86
CA ARG A 85 12.99 -2.51 -13.01
C ARG A 85 14.09 -2.61 -14.06
N GLY A 86 15.35 -2.77 -13.66
CA GLY A 86 16.48 -2.97 -14.57
C GLY A 86 16.34 -4.21 -15.45
N LYS A 87 15.92 -5.36 -14.88
CA LYS A 87 15.72 -6.61 -15.63
C LYS A 87 14.49 -6.55 -16.55
N SER A 88 13.52 -5.70 -16.23
CA SER A 88 12.31 -5.48 -17.02
C SER A 88 12.46 -4.40 -18.11
N GLY A 89 13.66 -3.84 -18.32
CA GLY A 89 13.89 -2.77 -19.28
C GLY A 89 13.19 -1.45 -18.94
N LEU A 90 12.82 -1.27 -17.67
CA LEU A 90 12.12 -0.09 -17.13
C LEU A 90 13.09 0.86 -16.42
N LEU A 91 14.30 1.02 -16.96
CA LEU A 91 15.34 1.88 -16.41
C LEU A 91 16.08 2.60 -17.53
N ALA A 92 16.01 3.93 -17.57
CA ALA A 92 16.89 4.75 -18.38
C ALA A 92 18.07 5.20 -17.51
N LEU A 93 19.27 4.64 -17.77
CA LEU A 93 20.46 4.85 -16.95
C LEU A 93 21.48 5.75 -17.67
N ASN A 94 22.08 6.69 -16.93
CA ASN A 94 23.13 7.59 -17.41
C ASN A 94 22.74 8.36 -18.69
N LYS A 95 21.56 8.99 -18.66
CA LYS A 95 21.00 9.71 -19.81
C LYS A 95 20.98 11.22 -19.58
N PRO A 96 21.31 12.06 -20.60
CA PRO A 96 20.96 13.48 -20.52
C PRO A 96 19.43 13.63 -20.44
N TRP A 97 18.95 14.75 -19.91
CA TRP A 97 17.50 14.95 -19.73
C TRP A 97 16.71 14.79 -21.03
N SER A 98 17.21 15.28 -22.17
CA SER A 98 16.54 15.12 -23.47
C SER A 98 16.25 13.66 -23.84
N GLU A 99 17.18 12.74 -23.55
CA GLU A 99 16.97 11.30 -23.78
C GLU A 99 16.05 10.68 -22.72
N ALA A 100 16.20 11.06 -21.45
CA ALA A 100 15.34 10.58 -20.36
C ALA A 100 13.88 11.03 -20.54
N ARG A 101 13.65 12.30 -20.89
CA ARG A 101 12.35 12.89 -21.21
C ARG A 101 11.67 12.12 -22.34
N LYS A 102 12.38 11.88 -23.44
CA LYS A 102 11.86 11.08 -24.56
C LYS A 102 11.53 9.65 -24.14
N TRP A 103 12.39 9.02 -23.34
CA TRP A 103 12.17 7.67 -22.82
C TRP A 103 10.90 7.57 -21.95
N ILE A 104 10.63 8.60 -21.13
CA ILE A 104 9.41 8.72 -20.34
C ILE A 104 8.22 8.95 -21.26
N GLU A 105 8.30 9.88 -22.21
CA GLU A 105 7.23 10.20 -23.16
C GLU A 105 6.78 8.97 -23.97
N GLU A 106 7.72 8.10 -24.34
CA GLU A 106 7.43 6.84 -25.03
C GLU A 106 6.70 5.81 -24.16
N ARG A 107 6.64 5.98 -22.83
CA ARG A 107 6.14 4.96 -21.87
C ARG A 107 5.00 5.46 -20.99
N ALA A 108 4.95 6.75 -20.72
CA ALA A 108 3.91 7.36 -19.90
C ALA A 108 2.53 7.05 -20.50
N ARG A 109 1.62 6.64 -19.62
CA ARG A 109 0.24 6.23 -19.92
C ARG A 109 0.12 5.01 -20.85
N LYS A 110 1.19 4.24 -21.02
CA LYS A 110 1.14 2.98 -21.78
C LYS A 110 1.06 1.80 -20.83
N GLU A 111 0.32 0.79 -21.27
CA GLU A 111 0.26 -0.50 -20.61
C GLU A 111 1.59 -1.24 -20.77
N VAL A 112 2.07 -1.83 -19.67
CA VAL A 112 3.23 -2.72 -19.66
C VAL A 112 2.90 -3.96 -18.85
N LYS A 113 3.40 -5.10 -19.34
CA LYS A 113 3.37 -6.36 -18.59
C LYS A 113 4.70 -6.54 -17.87
N VAL A 114 4.65 -6.62 -16.55
CA VAL A 114 5.79 -6.97 -15.70
C VAL A 114 5.50 -8.31 -15.05
N GLU A 115 6.31 -9.31 -15.40
CA GLU A 115 6.08 -10.70 -15.01
C GLU A 115 4.66 -11.17 -15.40
N HIS A 116 3.78 -11.39 -14.42
CA HIS A 116 2.40 -11.84 -14.61
C HIS A 116 1.36 -10.72 -14.45
N VAL A 117 1.81 -9.49 -14.16
CA VAL A 117 0.94 -8.34 -13.87
C VAL A 117 1.00 -7.35 -15.02
N THR A 118 -0.17 -6.90 -15.47
CA THR A 118 -0.30 -5.86 -16.49
C THR A 118 -0.82 -4.59 -15.83
N GLY A 119 -0.21 -3.44 -16.13
CA GLY A 119 -0.61 -2.16 -15.58
C GLY A 119 -0.14 -0.98 -16.43
N VAL A 120 -0.71 0.19 -16.20
CA VAL A 120 -0.38 1.43 -16.90
C VAL A 120 0.71 2.20 -16.14
N LEU A 121 1.71 2.70 -16.86
CA LEU A 121 2.78 3.53 -16.28
C LEU A 121 2.36 5.00 -16.17
N CYS A 122 1.96 5.43 -14.98
CA CYS A 122 1.47 6.79 -14.70
C CYS A 122 2.38 7.57 -13.74
N GLN A 123 3.37 6.94 -13.11
CA GLN A 123 4.26 7.59 -12.14
C GLN A 123 5.72 7.25 -12.43
N PHE A 124 6.56 8.29 -12.54
CA PHE A 124 7.99 8.17 -12.77
C PHE A 124 8.79 8.95 -11.73
N LEU A 125 9.98 8.45 -11.44
CA LEU A 125 10.99 9.11 -10.63
C LEU A 125 12.24 9.34 -11.48
N VAL A 126 12.72 10.58 -11.47
CA VAL A 126 13.96 11.01 -12.12
C VAL A 126 14.92 11.55 -11.08
N GLU A 127 16.16 11.07 -11.11
CA GLU A 127 17.20 11.39 -10.14
C GLU A 127 18.54 11.60 -10.84
N PRO A 128 19.47 12.40 -10.28
CA PRO A 128 20.83 12.50 -10.79
C PRO A 128 21.51 11.13 -10.86
N PHE A 129 22.20 10.85 -11.96
CA PHE A 129 23.07 9.69 -12.07
C PHE A 129 24.30 9.92 -11.20
N VAL A 130 24.61 8.94 -10.35
CA VAL A 130 25.81 8.92 -9.52
C VAL A 130 26.82 7.99 -10.20
N PRO A 131 27.90 8.48 -10.81
CA PRO A 131 28.95 7.62 -11.35
C PRO A 131 29.70 6.95 -10.20
N HIS A 132 29.75 5.62 -10.20
CA HIS A 132 30.45 4.87 -9.16
C HIS A 132 30.94 3.51 -9.70
N PRO A 133 32.04 2.97 -9.16
CA PRO A 133 32.47 1.60 -9.40
C PRO A 133 31.52 0.57 -8.76
N GLN A 134 31.41 -0.62 -9.34
CA GLN A 134 30.52 -1.67 -8.86
C GLN A 134 30.90 -2.18 -7.45
N ASP A 135 32.18 -2.18 -7.09
CA ASP A 135 32.68 -2.57 -5.77
C ASP A 135 32.36 -1.54 -4.66
N THR A 136 31.69 -0.45 -5.00
CA THR A 136 31.13 0.52 -4.04
C THR A 136 29.63 0.33 -3.80
N GLU A 137 29.00 -0.64 -4.45
CA GLU A 137 27.59 -1.00 -4.24
C GLU A 137 27.44 -2.00 -3.10
N TYR A 138 26.66 -1.63 -2.09
CA TYR A 138 26.28 -2.45 -0.95
C TYR A 138 24.77 -2.71 -0.97
N TYR A 139 24.33 -3.65 -0.13
CA TYR A 139 22.93 -3.92 0.13
C TYR A 139 22.64 -3.73 1.62
N ILE A 140 21.52 -3.10 1.93
CA ILE A 140 20.98 -3.09 3.30
C ILE A 140 19.47 -3.27 3.30
N ASN A 141 18.98 -4.08 4.24
CA ASN A 141 17.56 -4.20 4.54
C ASN A 141 17.33 -4.21 6.04
N ILE A 142 16.23 -3.57 6.46
CA ILE A 142 15.69 -3.62 7.81
C ILE A 142 14.24 -4.09 7.70
N ASN A 143 13.88 -5.14 8.43
CA ASN A 143 12.51 -5.65 8.44
C ASN A 143 12.08 -6.11 9.82
N SER A 144 10.85 -5.75 10.20
CA SER A 144 10.31 -6.11 11.51
C SER A 144 9.85 -7.56 11.55
N VAL A 145 10.14 -8.21 12.67
CA VAL A 145 9.62 -9.51 13.09
C VAL A 145 9.00 -9.39 14.48
N ARG A 146 8.43 -10.48 15.01
CA ARG A 146 7.77 -10.45 16.33
C ARG A 146 8.72 -10.03 17.46
N ASP A 147 9.96 -10.51 17.41
CA ASP A 147 10.93 -10.37 18.51
C ASP A 147 11.86 -9.16 18.36
N GLY A 148 11.69 -8.35 17.31
CA GLY A 148 12.54 -7.20 17.02
C GLY A 148 12.63 -6.90 15.53
N ASP A 149 13.73 -6.32 15.09
CA ASP A 149 13.99 -5.97 13.70
C ASP A 149 15.29 -6.61 13.22
N TRP A 150 15.24 -7.30 12.08
CA TRP A 150 16.44 -7.79 11.43
C TRP A 150 17.09 -6.66 10.64
N ILE A 151 18.42 -6.52 10.78
CA ILE A 151 19.25 -5.75 9.86
C ILE A 151 20.05 -6.75 9.03
N LEU A 152 19.87 -6.71 7.71
CA LEU A 152 20.58 -7.51 6.72
C LEU A 152 21.56 -6.61 5.97
N PHE A 153 22.78 -7.09 5.75
CA PHE A 153 23.80 -6.34 5.02
C PHE A 153 24.65 -7.27 4.15
N THR A 154 25.00 -6.84 2.93
CA THR A 154 26.07 -7.47 2.13
C THR A 154 26.88 -6.44 1.36
N HIS A 155 28.15 -6.78 1.11
CA HIS A 155 29.10 -5.99 0.30
C HIS A 155 28.93 -6.22 -1.21
N GLU A 156 28.09 -7.18 -1.62
CA GLU A 156 27.75 -7.45 -3.01
C GLU A 156 26.39 -6.82 -3.35
N GLY A 157 26.30 -5.49 -3.44
CA GLY A 157 25.08 -4.80 -3.83
C GLY A 157 24.73 -4.92 -5.32
N GLY A 158 23.59 -4.33 -5.69
CA GLY A 158 23.22 -4.11 -7.09
C GLY A 158 22.25 -5.12 -7.69
N VAL A 159 22.10 -5.05 -9.02
CA VAL A 159 21.15 -5.87 -9.80
C VAL A 159 21.50 -7.36 -9.83
N ASP A 160 22.76 -7.70 -9.54
CA ASP A 160 23.34 -9.04 -9.61
C ASP A 160 23.56 -9.68 -8.23
N VAL A 161 23.04 -9.07 -7.16
CA VAL A 161 23.17 -9.60 -5.78
C VAL A 161 22.68 -11.04 -5.65
N GLY A 162 21.68 -11.45 -6.44
CA GLY A 162 21.15 -12.81 -6.47
C GLY A 162 20.28 -13.10 -5.23
N ASP A 163 20.52 -14.24 -4.58
CA ASP A 163 19.83 -14.61 -3.34
C ASP A 163 20.47 -13.90 -2.13
N VAL A 164 19.94 -12.69 -1.86
CA VAL A 164 20.33 -11.86 -0.71
C VAL A 164 20.19 -12.63 0.59
N ASP A 165 19.15 -13.44 0.77
CA ASP A 165 18.86 -14.05 2.05
C ASP A 165 19.92 -15.07 2.46
N ALA A 166 20.56 -15.72 1.49
CA ALA A 166 21.67 -16.63 1.68
C ALA A 166 23.02 -15.89 1.86
N LYS A 167 23.20 -14.73 1.21
CA LYS A 167 24.47 -13.98 1.21
C LYS A 167 24.61 -12.98 2.36
N ALA A 168 23.52 -12.34 2.74
CA ALA A 168 23.54 -11.22 3.68
C ALA A 168 23.88 -11.68 5.09
N LYS A 169 24.77 -10.93 5.75
CA LYS A 169 24.96 -11.02 7.18
C LYS A 169 23.73 -10.44 7.87
N LYS A 170 23.31 -11.03 8.98
CA LYS A 170 22.07 -10.64 9.69
C LYS A 170 22.36 -10.40 11.16
N ILE A 171 21.77 -9.36 11.73
CA ILE A 171 21.73 -9.12 13.17
C ILE A 171 20.32 -8.73 13.60
N LEU A 172 19.82 -9.33 14.67
CA LEU A 172 18.51 -9.02 15.24
C LEU A 172 18.69 -7.92 16.28
N VAL A 173 18.03 -6.78 16.07
CA VAL A 173 17.84 -5.76 17.10
C VAL A 173 16.58 -6.14 17.87
N PRO A 174 16.67 -6.51 19.17
CA PRO A 174 15.50 -6.89 19.94
C PRO A 174 14.59 -5.70 20.24
N VAL A 175 13.30 -5.99 20.52
CA VAL A 175 12.30 -4.97 20.92
C VAL A 175 12.80 -4.08 22.07
N ASP A 176 13.53 -4.65 23.03
CA ASP A 176 14.18 -3.87 24.09
C ASP A 176 15.43 -3.17 23.55
N LEU A 177 15.26 -1.92 23.10
CA LEU A 177 16.33 -1.08 22.56
C LEU A 177 17.50 -0.82 23.54
N LYS A 178 17.35 -1.13 24.84
CA LYS A 178 18.49 -1.11 25.77
C LYS A 178 19.55 -2.14 25.37
N LYS A 179 19.13 -3.23 24.73
CA LYS A 179 19.96 -4.31 24.17
C LYS A 179 20.35 -4.07 22.71
N PHE A 180 20.24 -2.83 22.22
CA PHE A 180 20.74 -2.49 20.89
C PHE A 180 22.24 -2.84 20.76
N PRO A 181 22.67 -3.55 19.69
CA PRO A 181 24.06 -3.96 19.51
C PRO A 181 25.04 -2.78 19.54
N SER A 182 26.21 -2.99 20.15
CA SER A 182 27.28 -1.99 20.13
C SER A 182 27.84 -1.77 18.71
N ASN A 183 28.50 -0.64 18.50
CA ASN A 183 29.18 -0.33 17.23
C ASN A 183 30.19 -1.42 16.84
N GLN A 184 30.84 -2.06 17.82
CA GLN A 184 31.79 -3.16 17.60
C GLN A 184 31.08 -4.44 17.15
N GLU A 185 29.96 -4.80 17.79
CA GLU A 185 29.15 -5.96 17.41
C GLU A 185 28.52 -5.79 16.02
N LEU A 186 28.01 -4.60 15.70
CA LEU A 186 27.53 -4.27 14.36
C LEU A 186 28.64 -4.44 13.31
N ALA A 187 29.82 -3.88 13.54
CA ALA A 187 30.94 -3.99 12.60
C ALA A 187 31.44 -5.43 12.44
N ALA A 188 31.54 -6.19 13.53
CA ALA A 188 31.98 -7.58 13.50
C ALA A 188 30.98 -8.49 12.79
N THR A 189 29.68 -8.21 12.93
CA THR A 189 28.62 -9.07 12.37
C THR A 189 28.30 -8.69 10.93
N LEU A 190 28.06 -7.41 10.65
CA LEU A 190 27.55 -6.94 9.36
C LEU A 190 28.65 -6.59 8.36
N LEU A 191 29.81 -6.12 8.82
CA LEU A 191 30.87 -5.56 7.97
C LEU A 191 32.17 -6.39 7.90
N PRO A 192 32.22 -7.73 8.11
CA PRO A 192 33.49 -8.47 8.11
C PRO A 192 34.20 -8.42 6.75
N ASP A 193 33.42 -8.37 5.67
CA ASP A 193 33.90 -8.40 4.28
C ASP A 193 34.06 -6.98 3.67
N VAL A 194 33.85 -5.93 4.47
CA VAL A 194 33.93 -4.53 4.03
C VAL A 194 35.30 -3.93 4.38
N PRO A 195 35.91 -3.09 3.51
CA PRO A 195 37.15 -2.39 3.83
C PRO A 195 37.07 -1.55 5.11
N LYS A 196 38.05 -1.70 6.01
CA LYS A 196 38.05 -1.04 7.34
C LYS A 196 37.97 0.48 7.29
N GLY A 197 38.47 1.12 6.22
CA GLY A 197 38.48 2.57 6.06
C GLY A 197 37.09 3.23 6.03
N VAL A 198 36.04 2.48 5.67
CA VAL A 198 34.66 2.99 5.60
C VAL A 198 33.75 2.50 6.74
N HIS A 199 34.27 1.72 7.68
CA HIS A 199 33.47 1.14 8.78
C HIS A 199 32.84 2.23 9.65
N ASN A 200 33.56 3.30 9.95
CA ASN A 200 33.04 4.43 10.74
C ASN A 200 31.79 5.05 10.08
N VAL A 201 31.82 5.26 8.77
CA VAL A 201 30.71 5.85 8.00
C VAL A 201 29.54 4.89 7.91
N LEU A 202 29.80 3.62 7.59
CA LEU A 202 28.75 2.61 7.48
C LEU A 202 28.05 2.36 8.82
N ILE A 203 28.79 2.30 9.93
CA ILE A 203 28.17 2.12 11.25
C ILE A 203 27.35 3.35 11.64
N ASP A 204 27.84 4.57 11.41
CA ASP A 204 27.04 5.78 11.64
C ASP A 204 25.76 5.77 10.79
N PHE A 205 25.87 5.42 9.51
CA PHE A 205 24.72 5.32 8.61
C PHE A 205 23.73 4.24 9.07
N ILE A 206 24.18 3.03 9.40
CA ILE A 206 23.31 1.91 9.86
C ILE A 206 22.54 2.31 11.12
N VAL A 207 23.21 2.91 12.12
CA VAL A 207 22.55 3.32 13.37
C VAL A 207 21.55 4.45 13.12
N ARG A 208 21.87 5.43 12.27
CA ARG A 208 20.95 6.51 11.89
C ARG A 208 19.76 5.99 11.07
N LEU A 209 20.02 5.09 10.12
CA LEU A 209 19.00 4.46 9.31
C LEU A 209 18.02 3.69 10.20
N TYR A 210 18.52 2.91 11.16
CA TYR A 210 17.67 2.23 12.13
C TYR A 210 16.92 3.21 13.05
N SER A 211 17.54 4.33 13.42
CA SER A 211 16.87 5.38 14.19
C SER A 211 15.70 5.99 13.41
N VAL A 212 15.86 6.26 12.12
CA VAL A 212 14.76 6.71 11.24
C VAL A 212 13.71 5.62 11.08
N TYR A 213 14.14 4.36 10.90
CA TYR A 213 13.25 3.21 10.77
C TYR A 213 12.26 3.13 11.94
N VAL A 214 12.76 3.23 13.17
CA VAL A 214 11.94 3.23 14.39
C VAL A 214 11.15 4.54 14.54
N ASP A 215 11.81 5.70 14.41
CA ASP A 215 11.21 7.00 14.69
C ASP A 215 10.08 7.37 13.71
N CYS A 216 10.15 6.85 12.49
CA CYS A 216 9.12 7.02 11.45
C CYS A 216 8.25 5.77 11.25
N GLN A 217 8.31 4.75 12.12
CA GLN A 217 7.43 3.58 12.08
C GLN A 217 7.46 2.83 10.73
N PHE A 218 8.67 2.64 10.19
CA PHE A 218 8.88 1.68 9.10
C PHE A 218 8.70 0.25 9.61
N THR A 219 8.23 -0.62 8.73
CA THR A 219 8.11 -2.08 8.96
C THR A 219 8.92 -2.90 7.96
N TYR A 220 9.38 -2.23 6.89
CA TYR A 220 10.30 -2.75 5.90
C TYR A 220 11.02 -1.56 5.28
N LEU A 221 12.34 -1.65 5.13
CA LEU A 221 13.15 -0.67 4.42
C LEU A 221 14.30 -1.42 3.75
N GLU A 222 14.41 -1.32 2.44
CA GLU A 222 15.47 -1.94 1.65
C GLU A 222 16.11 -0.88 0.76
N ILE A 223 17.44 -0.85 0.74
CA ILE A 223 18.23 0.01 -0.15
C ILE A 223 19.14 -0.89 -0.99
N ASN A 224 18.93 -0.90 -2.31
CA ASN A 224 19.72 -1.72 -3.23
C ASN A 224 19.85 -1.12 -4.66
N PRO A 225 21.00 -0.51 -5.02
CA PRO A 225 22.23 -0.44 -4.24
C PRO A 225 22.27 0.73 -3.25
N LEU A 226 22.93 0.49 -2.11
CA LEU A 226 23.50 1.52 -1.25
C LEU A 226 24.93 1.78 -1.73
N VAL A 227 25.19 2.94 -2.32
CA VAL A 227 26.51 3.28 -2.84
C VAL A 227 27.32 4.04 -1.79
N VAL A 228 28.53 3.57 -1.51
CA VAL A 228 29.45 4.20 -0.55
C VAL A 228 30.77 4.52 -1.23
N ILE A 229 30.98 5.79 -1.56
CA ILE A 229 32.15 6.28 -2.32
C ILE A 229 33.18 6.83 -1.33
N PRO A 230 34.31 6.16 -1.10
CA PRO A 230 35.34 6.66 -0.18
C PRO A 230 35.97 7.96 -0.71
N ASN A 231 36.38 8.84 0.20
CA ASN A 231 37.25 9.95 -0.15
C ASN A 231 38.65 9.43 -0.57
N ALA A 232 39.48 10.29 -1.18
CA ALA A 232 40.82 9.91 -1.64
C ALA A 232 41.73 9.36 -0.53
N ALA A 233 41.49 9.71 0.73
CA ALA A 233 42.24 9.25 1.89
C ALA A 233 41.70 7.93 2.49
N GLY A 234 40.54 7.44 2.05
CA GLY A 234 39.87 6.26 2.61
C GLY A 234 39.46 6.41 4.08
N THR A 235 39.26 7.65 4.56
CA THR A 235 38.95 7.97 5.96
C THR A 235 37.49 8.37 6.19
N SER A 236 36.79 8.68 5.11
CA SER A 236 35.37 9.02 5.07
C SER A 236 34.80 8.58 3.72
N ALA A 237 33.48 8.63 3.57
CA ALA A 237 32.79 8.26 2.35
C ALA A 237 31.49 9.07 2.19
N GLU A 238 31.08 9.27 0.95
CA GLU A 238 29.75 9.72 0.62
C GLU A 238 28.81 8.52 0.49
N VAL A 239 27.59 8.65 1.02
CA VAL A 239 26.58 7.58 1.00
C VAL A 239 25.40 8.01 0.15
N HIS A 240 25.07 7.21 -0.86
CA HIS A 240 24.00 7.46 -1.82
C HIS A 240 23.06 6.25 -1.86
N PHE A 241 21.77 6.44 -1.57
CA PHE A 241 20.78 5.36 -1.62
C PHE A 241 20.03 5.40 -2.97
N LEU A 242 20.51 4.63 -3.95
CA LEU A 242 20.06 4.75 -5.35
C LEU A 242 18.72 4.09 -5.63
N ASP A 243 18.37 3.05 -4.88
CA ASP A 243 17.05 2.43 -4.90
C ASP A 243 16.53 2.33 -3.47
N LEU A 244 15.25 2.60 -3.26
CA LEU A 244 14.62 2.43 -1.96
C LEU A 244 13.26 1.76 -2.11
N ALA A 245 13.04 0.72 -1.34
CA ALA A 245 11.77 0.04 -1.19
C ALA A 245 11.37 0.02 0.28
N ALA A 246 10.19 0.55 0.59
CA ALA A 246 9.78 0.69 1.99
C ALA A 246 8.30 0.39 2.23
N LYS A 247 8.00 0.03 3.49
CA LYS A 247 6.66 -0.05 4.05
C LYS A 247 6.60 0.68 5.39
N LEU A 248 5.53 1.44 5.61
CA LEU A 248 5.22 2.07 6.90
C LEU A 248 4.09 1.32 7.58
N ASP A 249 4.05 1.34 8.91
CA ASP A 249 2.83 0.95 9.62
C ASP A 249 1.79 2.06 9.50
N GLN A 250 0.81 1.87 8.62
CA GLN A 250 -0.28 2.82 8.43
C GLN A 250 -1.03 3.11 9.74
N THR A 251 -1.06 2.17 10.70
CA THR A 251 -1.77 2.39 11.96
C THR A 251 -1.09 3.41 12.87
N ALA A 252 0.16 3.78 12.59
CA ALA A 252 0.89 4.81 13.30
C ALA A 252 0.68 6.23 12.74
N ASP A 253 -0.24 6.43 11.79
CA ASP A 253 -0.49 7.75 11.17
C ASP A 253 -0.82 8.84 12.21
N PHE A 254 -1.58 8.50 13.25
CA PHE A 254 -1.92 9.45 14.32
C PHE A 254 -0.70 9.95 15.11
N GLU A 255 0.40 9.18 15.12
CA GLU A 255 1.64 9.49 15.84
C GLU A 255 2.71 10.07 14.90
N CYS A 256 2.85 9.48 13.71
CA CYS A 256 3.95 9.71 12.77
C CYS A 256 3.54 10.43 11.48
N GLY A 257 2.25 10.65 11.23
CA GLY A 257 1.75 11.31 10.01
C GLY A 257 2.37 12.70 9.79
N VAL A 258 2.58 13.47 10.87
CA VAL A 258 3.30 14.76 10.84
C VAL A 258 4.75 14.60 10.39
N LYS A 259 5.45 13.57 10.88
CA LYS A 259 6.85 13.30 10.49
C LYS A 259 6.94 12.87 9.02
N TRP A 260 5.99 12.08 8.54
CA TRP A 260 5.92 11.67 7.14
C TRP A 260 5.59 12.84 6.20
N ALA A 261 4.69 13.73 6.63
CA ALA A 261 4.29 14.89 5.85
C ALA A 261 5.43 15.92 5.72
N ILE A 262 6.12 16.26 6.81
CA ILE A 262 7.12 17.35 6.81
C ILE A 262 8.29 17.06 5.89
N ALA A 263 8.71 15.79 5.82
CA ALA A 263 9.78 15.33 4.95
C ALA A 263 9.44 15.47 3.45
N ARG A 264 8.14 15.57 3.12
CA ARG A 264 7.61 15.69 1.76
C ARG A 264 7.03 17.06 1.47
N SER A 265 7.22 18.03 2.38
CA SER A 265 6.85 19.42 2.12
C SER A 265 7.66 20.00 0.94
N PRO A 266 7.12 20.95 0.16
CA PRO A 266 7.88 21.59 -0.92
C PRO A 266 9.22 22.16 -0.44
N ALA A 267 9.27 22.72 0.77
CA ALA A 267 10.51 23.23 1.38
C ALA A 267 11.54 22.12 1.63
N ALA A 268 11.12 20.96 2.19
CA ALA A 268 12.00 19.82 2.43
C ALA A 268 12.52 19.19 1.12
N LEU A 269 11.75 19.29 0.03
CA LEU A 269 12.10 18.82 -1.31
C LEU A 269 12.84 19.87 -2.16
N GLY A 270 13.07 21.07 -1.64
CA GLY A 270 13.79 22.12 -2.37
C GLY A 270 13.00 22.72 -3.53
N LEU A 271 11.67 22.71 -3.43
CA LEU A 271 10.73 23.24 -4.42
C LEU A 271 10.16 24.59 -3.95
N PRO A 272 10.79 25.73 -4.32
CA PRO A 272 10.26 27.04 -3.96
C PRO A 272 8.98 27.35 -4.77
N GLY A 273 7.90 27.73 -4.08
CA GLY A 273 6.75 28.40 -4.72
C GLY A 273 5.68 27.52 -5.38
N VAL A 274 5.69 26.19 -5.19
CA VAL A 274 4.57 25.33 -5.63
C VAL A 274 3.37 25.57 -4.71
N LYS A 275 2.34 26.26 -5.23
CA LYS A 275 1.04 26.38 -4.55
C LYS A 275 0.32 25.04 -4.67
N THR A 276 0.18 24.30 -3.59
CA THR A 276 -0.69 23.11 -3.55
C THR A 276 -2.14 23.57 -3.54
N ASP A 277 -2.97 23.05 -4.44
CA ASP A 277 -4.40 23.39 -4.49
C ASP A 277 -5.10 23.06 -3.17
N GLY A 278 -5.94 23.99 -2.72
CA GLY A 278 -6.41 24.15 -1.35
C GLY A 278 -7.03 22.90 -0.71
N LYS A 279 -6.33 22.38 0.30
CA LYS A 279 -6.83 21.65 1.50
C LYS A 279 -5.73 21.23 2.47
N VAL A 280 -4.45 21.38 2.09
CA VAL A 280 -3.30 21.05 2.93
C VAL A 280 -3.03 22.20 3.90
N THR A 281 -3.03 21.92 5.21
CA THR A 281 -2.47 22.82 6.23
C THR A 281 -0.98 23.00 5.94
N ILE A 282 -0.62 24.20 5.50
CA ILE A 282 0.68 24.62 4.96
C ILE A 282 1.85 24.30 5.92
N ASP A 283 1.59 24.08 7.20
CA ASP A 283 2.62 23.98 8.22
C ASP A 283 3.39 22.64 8.23
N VAL A 284 2.91 21.59 7.55
CA VAL A 284 3.53 20.25 7.66
C VAL A 284 3.71 19.51 6.33
N GLY A 285 3.15 19.92 5.20
CA GLY A 285 3.27 19.16 3.93
C GLY A 285 2.17 18.12 3.70
N PRO A 286 2.20 17.35 2.60
CA PRO A 286 1.09 16.49 2.19
C PRO A 286 0.95 15.23 3.08
N PRO A 287 -0.29 14.76 3.35
CA PRO A 287 -0.53 13.52 4.10
C PRO A 287 -0.01 12.29 3.34
N MET A 288 0.40 11.25 4.06
CA MET A 288 0.96 10.03 3.44
C MET A 288 -0.07 9.33 2.55
N GLU A 289 0.32 9.02 1.33
CA GLU A 289 -0.48 8.24 0.39
C GLU A 289 0.10 6.84 0.27
N PHE A 290 -0.77 5.84 0.26
CA PHE A 290 -0.37 4.44 0.15
C PHE A 290 -0.81 3.90 -1.22
N PRO A 291 0.09 3.82 -2.21
CA PRO A 291 -0.25 3.37 -3.55
C PRO A 291 -0.75 1.92 -3.55
N ALA A 292 -1.64 1.61 -4.49
CA ALA A 292 -1.99 0.24 -4.80
C ALA A 292 -0.78 -0.50 -5.41
N PRO A 293 -0.73 -1.85 -5.30
CA PRO A 293 0.22 -2.65 -6.07
C PRO A 293 0.11 -2.34 -7.57
N PHE A 294 1.24 -2.44 -8.28
CA PHE A 294 1.25 -2.30 -9.73
C PHE A 294 0.18 -3.19 -10.40
N GLY A 295 -0.43 -2.70 -11.48
CA GLY A 295 -1.53 -3.38 -12.17
C GLY A 295 -2.91 -3.17 -11.56
N ARG A 296 -3.02 -2.39 -10.48
CA ARG A 296 -4.30 -1.95 -9.93
C ARG A 296 -4.26 -0.46 -9.65
N GLU A 297 -5.37 0.20 -9.94
CA GLU A 297 -5.62 1.57 -9.47
C GLU A 297 -6.74 1.51 -8.44
N LEU A 298 -6.59 2.29 -7.36
CA LEU A 298 -7.68 2.42 -6.40
C LEU A 298 -8.85 3.12 -7.07
N SER A 299 -9.99 2.43 -7.14
CA SER A 299 -11.23 3.03 -7.63
C SER A 299 -11.66 4.19 -6.72
N LYS A 300 -12.49 5.09 -7.25
CA LYS A 300 -13.07 6.20 -6.46
C LYS A 300 -13.80 5.67 -5.23
N GLU A 301 -14.44 4.52 -5.38
CA GLU A 301 -15.16 3.79 -4.33
C GLU A 301 -14.23 3.16 -3.30
N GLU A 302 -13.12 2.53 -3.72
CA GLU A 302 -12.10 2.02 -2.78
C GLU A 302 -11.51 3.17 -1.94
N LYS A 303 -11.22 4.33 -2.56
CA LYS A 303 -10.77 5.54 -1.84
C LYS A 303 -11.82 6.07 -0.86
N TYR A 304 -13.08 6.11 -1.27
CA TYR A 304 -14.19 6.56 -0.40
C TYR A 304 -14.34 5.66 0.84
N ILE A 305 -14.28 4.34 0.67
CA ILE A 305 -14.35 3.40 1.80
C ILE A 305 -13.12 3.55 2.70
N ALA A 306 -11.91 3.71 2.14
CA ALA A 306 -10.70 3.92 2.91
C ALA A 306 -10.73 5.23 3.73
N ASP A 307 -11.29 6.30 3.18
CA ASP A 307 -11.49 7.57 3.91
C ASP A 307 -12.51 7.43 5.05
N MET A 308 -13.59 6.66 4.84
CA MET A 308 -14.56 6.38 5.90
C MET A 308 -13.96 5.50 7.02
N ASP A 309 -13.14 4.52 6.66
CA ASP A 309 -12.39 3.64 7.59
C ASP A 309 -11.42 4.43 8.47
N ALA A 310 -10.67 5.37 7.89
CA ALA A 310 -9.73 6.22 8.63
C ALA A 310 -10.40 7.12 9.69
N LYS A 311 -11.72 7.35 9.58
CA LYS A 311 -12.50 8.25 10.45
C LYS A 311 -13.31 7.52 11.50
N THR A 312 -13.08 6.22 11.70
CA THR A 312 -13.87 5.41 12.63
C THR A 312 -13.03 4.37 13.39
N GLY A 313 -13.52 3.97 14.56
CA GLY A 313 -12.99 2.80 15.29
C GLY A 313 -13.50 1.46 14.75
N ALA A 314 -14.48 1.48 13.82
CA ALA A 314 -14.87 0.31 13.05
C ALA A 314 -13.80 -0.02 11.99
N SER A 315 -13.90 -1.18 11.34
CA SER A 315 -13.07 -1.54 10.18
C SER A 315 -13.96 -1.66 8.96
N LEU A 316 -13.59 -0.98 7.87
CA LEU A 316 -14.32 -0.94 6.61
C LEU A 316 -13.30 -1.09 5.47
N LYS A 317 -13.29 -2.24 4.79
CA LYS A 317 -12.33 -2.53 3.72
C LYS A 317 -13.07 -2.91 2.45
N LEU A 318 -12.69 -2.33 1.33
CA LEU A 318 -13.19 -2.70 0.02
C LEU A 318 -12.03 -2.85 -0.96
N THR A 319 -12.10 -3.88 -1.78
CA THR A 319 -11.16 -4.17 -2.84
C THR A 319 -11.93 -4.72 -4.04
N VAL A 320 -11.92 -4.01 -5.17
CA VAL A 320 -12.57 -4.46 -6.41
C VAL A 320 -11.58 -5.35 -7.18
N LEU A 321 -11.98 -6.60 -7.40
CA LEU A 321 -11.17 -7.63 -8.07
C LEU A 321 -11.56 -7.76 -9.55
N ASN A 322 -12.85 -7.89 -9.82
CA ASN A 322 -13.41 -7.95 -11.17
C ASN A 322 -14.72 -7.17 -11.20
N ALA A 323 -14.68 -5.91 -11.65
CA ALA A 323 -15.86 -5.06 -11.72
C ALA A 323 -17.00 -5.63 -12.59
N LYS A 324 -16.72 -6.60 -13.47
CA LYS A 324 -17.71 -7.29 -14.32
C LYS A 324 -18.19 -8.63 -13.74
N GLY A 325 -17.59 -9.09 -12.64
CA GLY A 325 -17.93 -10.37 -12.02
C GLY A 325 -19.36 -10.37 -11.48
N ARG A 326 -20.01 -11.53 -11.53
CA ARG A 326 -21.41 -11.66 -11.08
C ARG A 326 -21.57 -11.88 -9.57
N ILE A 327 -20.49 -12.20 -8.84
CA ILE A 327 -20.55 -12.57 -7.41
C ILE A 327 -20.01 -11.43 -6.55
N TRP A 328 -20.88 -10.86 -5.72
CA TRP A 328 -20.59 -9.76 -4.82
C TRP A 328 -20.74 -10.18 -3.36
N THR A 329 -19.91 -9.59 -2.50
CA THR A 329 -19.88 -9.91 -1.07
C THR A 329 -20.02 -8.65 -0.21
N LEU A 330 -20.93 -8.74 0.76
CA LEU A 330 -21.12 -7.80 1.86
C LEU A 330 -21.02 -8.60 3.15
N VAL A 331 -19.79 -8.94 3.53
CA VAL A 331 -19.51 -9.85 4.64
C VAL A 331 -18.99 -9.08 5.84
N ALA A 332 -19.53 -9.36 7.02
CA ALA A 332 -19.04 -8.73 8.24
C ALA A 332 -18.05 -9.61 9.02
N GLY A 333 -16.90 -8.99 9.35
CA GLY A 333 -15.76 -9.63 10.01
C GLY A 333 -14.70 -10.10 9.03
N GLY A 334 -13.46 -9.62 9.19
CA GLY A 334 -12.33 -9.98 8.34
C GLY A 334 -12.03 -11.49 8.25
N GLY A 335 -12.18 -12.25 9.33
CA GLY A 335 -12.02 -13.71 9.26
C GLY A 335 -13.12 -14.38 8.44
N ALA A 336 -14.35 -13.88 8.53
CA ALA A 336 -15.47 -14.43 7.78
C ALA A 336 -15.39 -14.06 6.30
N SER A 337 -14.97 -12.85 5.94
CA SER A 337 -14.82 -12.45 4.53
C SER A 337 -13.82 -13.33 3.78
N VAL A 338 -12.72 -13.74 4.43
CA VAL A 338 -11.77 -14.73 3.89
C VAL A 338 -12.47 -16.08 3.66
N VAL A 339 -13.18 -16.61 4.66
CA VAL A 339 -13.88 -17.90 4.54
C VAL A 339 -14.93 -17.90 3.42
N TYR A 340 -15.62 -16.78 3.20
CA TYR A 340 -16.54 -16.64 2.06
C TYR A 340 -15.79 -16.63 0.73
N ALA A 341 -14.69 -15.88 0.62
CA ALA A 341 -13.87 -15.85 -0.60
C ALA A 341 -13.30 -17.25 -0.93
N ASP A 342 -12.79 -17.97 0.08
CA ASP A 342 -12.28 -19.34 -0.07
C ASP A 342 -13.38 -20.31 -0.49
N ALA A 343 -14.58 -20.18 0.06
CA ALA A 343 -15.72 -21.02 -0.33
C ALA A 343 -16.14 -20.77 -1.79
N ILE A 344 -16.13 -19.51 -2.24
CA ILE A 344 -16.43 -19.13 -3.63
C ILE A 344 -15.35 -19.66 -4.58
N ALA A 345 -14.08 -19.52 -4.20
CA ALA A 345 -12.95 -20.06 -4.96
C ALA A 345 -13.01 -21.59 -5.04
N SER A 346 -13.29 -22.27 -3.92
CA SER A 346 -13.43 -23.73 -3.85
C SER A 346 -14.62 -24.25 -4.65
N ALA A 347 -15.66 -23.43 -4.83
CA ALA A 347 -16.78 -23.72 -5.72
C ALA A 347 -16.45 -23.52 -7.21
N GLY A 348 -15.25 -23.03 -7.56
CA GLY A 348 -14.80 -22.82 -8.94
C GLY A 348 -15.12 -21.45 -9.54
N PHE A 349 -15.55 -20.47 -8.72
CA PHE A 349 -16.05 -19.18 -9.20
C PHE A 349 -15.12 -17.99 -8.90
N VAL A 350 -13.81 -18.24 -8.75
CA VAL A 350 -12.83 -17.18 -8.44
C VAL A 350 -12.80 -16.06 -9.50
N SER A 351 -12.97 -16.40 -10.79
CA SER A 351 -13.00 -15.44 -11.88
C SER A 351 -14.24 -14.54 -11.86
N GLU A 352 -15.31 -14.98 -11.21
CA GLU A 352 -16.58 -14.26 -11.09
C GLU A 352 -16.70 -13.46 -9.78
N LEU A 353 -15.72 -13.59 -8.87
CA LEU A 353 -15.68 -12.84 -7.62
C LEU A 353 -15.34 -11.37 -7.90
N ALA A 354 -16.31 -10.50 -7.68
CA ALA A 354 -16.20 -9.10 -8.07
C ALA A 354 -15.45 -8.25 -7.04
N ASN A 355 -15.65 -8.51 -5.75
CA ASN A 355 -15.04 -7.75 -4.68
C ASN A 355 -14.59 -8.64 -3.52
N TYR A 356 -13.55 -8.20 -2.84
CA TYR A 356 -13.15 -8.65 -1.52
C TYR A 356 -13.25 -7.47 -0.55
N GLY A 357 -13.89 -7.66 0.59
CA GLY A 357 -14.08 -6.59 1.55
C GLY A 357 -14.77 -7.07 2.81
N GLU A 358 -14.76 -6.21 3.82
CA GLU A 358 -15.42 -6.49 5.09
C GLU A 358 -15.87 -5.21 5.80
N TYR A 359 -16.86 -5.38 6.67
CA TYR A 359 -17.17 -4.40 7.70
C TYR A 359 -17.18 -5.07 9.08
N SER A 360 -16.49 -4.50 10.06
CA SER A 360 -16.41 -5.05 11.42
C SER A 360 -16.10 -3.98 12.46
N GLY A 361 -15.93 -4.36 13.73
CA GLY A 361 -15.70 -3.38 14.80
C GLY A 361 -16.93 -2.57 15.20
N ALA A 362 -18.14 -3.12 14.97
CA ALA A 362 -19.43 -2.48 15.27
C ALA A 362 -19.63 -1.11 14.59
N PRO A 363 -19.66 -1.06 13.24
CA PRO A 363 -19.97 0.16 12.52
C PRO A 363 -21.40 0.62 12.81
N THR A 364 -21.61 1.93 12.70
CA THR A 364 -22.93 2.57 12.83
C THR A 364 -23.85 2.20 11.65
N GLU A 365 -25.14 2.45 11.81
CA GLU A 365 -26.14 2.31 10.73
C GLU A 365 -25.72 3.10 9.47
N THR A 366 -25.33 4.37 9.64
CA THR A 366 -24.94 5.25 8.52
C THR A 366 -23.69 4.75 7.80
N GLN A 367 -22.69 4.28 8.53
CA GLN A 367 -21.49 3.69 7.92
C GLN A 367 -21.82 2.41 7.15
N THR A 368 -22.66 1.56 7.73
CA THR A 368 -23.09 0.33 7.08
C THR A 368 -23.90 0.62 5.82
N TYR A 369 -24.78 1.63 5.88
CA TYR A 369 -25.52 2.12 4.71
C TYR A 369 -24.57 2.61 3.60
N ASN A 370 -23.62 3.49 3.93
CA ASN A 370 -22.71 4.04 2.93
C ASN A 370 -21.86 2.94 2.30
N TYR A 371 -21.35 2.01 3.10
CA TYR A 371 -20.62 0.83 2.62
C TYR A 371 -21.49 -0.04 1.69
N ALA A 372 -22.71 -0.39 2.13
CA ALA A 372 -23.64 -1.21 1.36
C ALA A 372 -24.02 -0.53 0.04
N ARG A 373 -24.35 0.76 0.08
CA ARG A 373 -24.68 1.55 -1.10
C ARG A 373 -23.54 1.56 -2.11
N THR A 374 -22.30 1.75 -1.67
CA THR A 374 -21.13 1.71 -2.55
C THR A 374 -20.98 0.35 -3.24
N VAL A 375 -21.13 -0.76 -2.51
CA VAL A 375 -21.06 -2.12 -3.09
C VAL A 375 -22.20 -2.35 -4.09
N LEU A 376 -23.42 -1.96 -3.75
CA LEU A 376 -24.60 -2.13 -4.60
C LEU A 376 -24.49 -1.29 -5.88
N ASP A 377 -24.03 -0.05 -5.78
CA ASP A 377 -23.81 0.82 -6.93
C ASP A 377 -22.74 0.24 -7.88
N LEU A 378 -21.60 -0.22 -7.36
CA LEU A 378 -20.59 -0.92 -8.16
C LEU A 378 -21.16 -2.17 -8.86
N MET A 379 -21.93 -2.99 -8.12
CA MET A 379 -22.58 -4.18 -8.66
C MET A 379 -23.53 -3.84 -9.80
N LEU A 380 -24.30 -2.76 -9.68
CA LEU A 380 -25.36 -2.41 -10.63
C LEU A 380 -24.87 -1.60 -11.83
N ARG A 381 -23.72 -0.91 -11.73
CA ARG A 381 -23.06 -0.30 -12.91
C ARG A 381 -22.52 -1.34 -13.89
N ALA A 382 -22.15 -2.52 -13.40
CA ALA A 382 -21.66 -3.60 -14.24
C ALA A 382 -22.76 -4.09 -15.19
N PRO A 383 -22.44 -4.48 -16.44
CA PRO A 383 -23.43 -5.00 -17.39
C PRO A 383 -24.30 -6.10 -16.80
N MET A 384 -25.50 -6.29 -17.38
CA MET A 384 -26.31 -7.45 -17.06
C MET A 384 -25.52 -8.74 -17.34
N HIS A 385 -25.56 -9.68 -16.41
CA HIS A 385 -24.92 -10.98 -16.57
C HIS A 385 -25.99 -11.99 -17.03
N PRO A 386 -25.72 -12.86 -18.02
CA PRO A 386 -26.71 -13.83 -18.53
C PRO A 386 -27.36 -14.68 -17.43
N ASP A 387 -26.56 -15.12 -16.46
CA ASP A 387 -27.00 -15.93 -15.32
C ASP A 387 -27.52 -15.11 -14.12
N GLY A 388 -27.77 -13.81 -14.29
CA GLY A 388 -28.01 -12.90 -13.17
C GLY A 388 -26.77 -12.73 -12.28
N LYS A 389 -26.94 -12.07 -11.13
CA LYS A 389 -25.86 -11.79 -10.16
C LYS A 389 -26.19 -12.39 -8.80
N VAL A 390 -25.18 -12.56 -7.96
CA VAL A 390 -25.32 -13.11 -6.59
C VAL A 390 -24.71 -12.14 -5.60
N LEU A 391 -25.45 -11.77 -4.55
CA LEU A 391 -24.99 -10.96 -3.44
C LEU A 391 -25.03 -11.76 -2.14
N PHE A 392 -23.86 -12.00 -1.54
CA PHE A 392 -23.76 -12.62 -0.22
C PHE A 392 -23.73 -11.56 0.87
N ILE A 393 -24.76 -11.50 1.72
CA ILE A 393 -24.81 -10.66 2.91
C ILE A 393 -24.52 -11.55 4.13
N GLY A 394 -23.24 -11.64 4.48
CA GLY A 394 -22.74 -12.76 5.27
C GLY A 394 -22.02 -12.41 6.57
N GLY A 395 -21.64 -13.48 7.28
CA GLY A 395 -20.47 -13.49 8.15
C GLY A 395 -20.63 -14.30 9.43
N GLY A 396 -19.59 -14.24 10.26
CA GLY A 396 -19.50 -15.00 11.52
C GLY A 396 -20.55 -14.58 12.56
N ILE A 397 -20.62 -15.32 13.67
CA ILE A 397 -21.40 -14.91 14.84
C ILE A 397 -20.69 -13.71 15.47
N ALA A 398 -21.31 -12.54 15.43
CA ALA A 398 -20.71 -11.34 15.98
C ALA A 398 -20.69 -11.36 17.50
N ASN A 399 -19.59 -10.92 18.12
CA ASN A 399 -19.47 -10.82 19.57
C ASN A 399 -20.20 -9.59 20.14
N PHE A 400 -20.03 -8.42 19.49
CA PHE A 400 -20.52 -7.13 20.01
C PHE A 400 -21.17 -6.23 18.96
N THR A 401 -21.07 -6.56 17.67
CA THR A 401 -21.77 -5.80 16.61
C THR A 401 -23.27 -6.02 16.69
N ASN A 402 -24.04 -4.94 16.80
CA ASN A 402 -25.50 -4.98 16.79
C ASN A 402 -26.02 -5.24 15.37
N VAL A 403 -26.46 -6.48 15.12
CA VAL A 403 -26.90 -6.95 13.81
C VAL A 403 -28.11 -6.16 13.32
N ALA A 404 -29.10 -5.88 14.19
CA ALA A 404 -30.27 -5.09 13.82
C ALA A 404 -29.90 -3.68 13.32
N SER A 405 -28.96 -3.00 13.98
CA SER A 405 -28.49 -1.67 13.53
C SER A 405 -27.75 -1.73 12.20
N THR A 406 -26.84 -2.68 12.01
CA THR A 406 -26.13 -2.83 10.74
C THR A 406 -27.09 -3.19 9.60
N PHE A 407 -28.05 -4.08 9.84
CA PHE A 407 -29.04 -4.48 8.84
C PHE A 407 -30.01 -3.36 8.50
N LYS A 408 -30.34 -2.43 9.41
CA LYS A 408 -31.08 -1.20 9.06
C LYS A 408 -30.35 -0.40 7.98
N GLY A 409 -29.02 -0.27 8.08
CA GLY A 409 -28.20 0.41 7.07
C GLY A 409 -28.24 -0.31 5.71
N VAL A 410 -28.10 -1.64 5.72
CA VAL A 410 -28.18 -2.47 4.50
C VAL A 410 -29.57 -2.39 3.85
N ILE A 411 -30.64 -2.52 4.65
CA ILE A 411 -32.04 -2.40 4.22
C ILE A 411 -32.29 -1.05 3.56
N ARG A 412 -31.78 0.04 4.15
CA ARG A 412 -31.91 1.39 3.59
C ARG A 412 -31.27 1.47 2.20
N ALA A 413 -30.09 0.86 2.01
CA ALA A 413 -29.42 0.83 0.71
C ALA A 413 -30.17 -0.06 -0.30
N LEU A 414 -30.68 -1.23 0.11
CA LEU A 414 -31.47 -2.11 -0.76
C LEU A 414 -32.73 -1.42 -1.29
N ARG A 415 -33.44 -0.66 -0.44
CA ARG A 415 -34.65 0.08 -0.82
C ARG A 415 -34.41 1.07 -1.96
N GLU A 416 -33.24 1.69 -2.03
CA GLU A 416 -32.91 2.67 -3.07
C GLU A 416 -32.72 2.05 -4.45
N VAL A 417 -32.33 0.77 -4.52
CA VAL A 417 -31.92 0.12 -5.77
C VAL A 417 -32.73 -1.13 -6.12
N ALA A 418 -33.76 -1.47 -5.34
CA ALA A 418 -34.53 -2.71 -5.51
C ALA A 418 -35.10 -2.96 -6.93
N PRO A 419 -35.66 -1.96 -7.65
CA PRO A 419 -36.11 -2.20 -9.02
C PRO A 419 -34.98 -2.67 -9.95
N VAL A 420 -33.79 -2.09 -9.81
CA VAL A 420 -32.60 -2.41 -10.60
C VAL A 420 -32.01 -3.77 -10.19
N LEU A 421 -32.07 -4.12 -8.89
CA LEU A 421 -31.69 -5.46 -8.43
C LEU A 421 -32.53 -6.56 -9.11
N ASN A 422 -33.84 -6.33 -9.23
CA ASN A 422 -34.75 -7.25 -9.90
C ASN A 422 -34.49 -7.33 -11.41
N GLU A 423 -34.24 -6.18 -12.07
CA GLU A 423 -33.86 -6.13 -13.49
C GLU A 423 -32.58 -6.94 -13.75
N HIS A 424 -31.58 -6.80 -12.89
CA HIS A 424 -30.33 -7.56 -12.96
C HIS A 424 -30.44 -9.02 -12.50
N LYS A 425 -31.63 -9.48 -12.10
CA LYS A 425 -31.87 -10.84 -11.58
C LYS A 425 -30.89 -11.20 -10.45
N VAL A 426 -30.75 -10.30 -9.49
CA VAL A 426 -29.83 -10.48 -8.36
C VAL A 426 -30.45 -11.44 -7.34
N GLN A 427 -29.74 -12.53 -7.03
CA GLN A 427 -30.05 -13.41 -5.90
C GLN A 427 -29.31 -12.92 -4.66
N ILE A 428 -30.02 -12.73 -3.54
CA ILE A 428 -29.47 -12.24 -2.29
C ILE A 428 -29.48 -13.37 -1.26
N TRP A 429 -28.32 -13.73 -0.77
CA TRP A 429 -28.15 -14.82 0.20
C TRP A 429 -27.64 -14.25 1.51
N VAL A 430 -28.47 -14.32 2.55
CA VAL A 430 -28.20 -13.73 3.86
C VAL A 430 -27.88 -14.83 4.86
N ARG A 431 -26.75 -14.71 5.57
CA ARG A 431 -26.46 -15.53 6.76
C ARG A 431 -25.79 -14.68 7.81
N ARG A 432 -26.45 -14.46 8.95
CA ARG A 432 -25.90 -13.63 10.02
C ARG A 432 -26.36 -14.02 11.42
N ALA A 433 -25.50 -13.78 12.40
CA ALA A 433 -25.78 -14.00 13.82
C ALA A 433 -24.99 -13.00 14.69
N GLY A 434 -25.38 -12.86 15.95
CA GLY A 434 -24.78 -11.93 16.93
C GLY A 434 -25.83 -11.12 17.71
N PRO A 435 -25.45 -10.08 18.46
CA PRO A 435 -26.40 -9.26 19.20
C PRO A 435 -27.56 -8.75 18.34
N ASN A 436 -28.79 -8.99 18.79
CA ASN A 436 -30.04 -8.61 18.11
C ASN A 436 -30.23 -9.15 16.69
N TYR A 437 -29.62 -10.30 16.36
CA TYR A 437 -29.72 -10.87 15.02
C TYR A 437 -31.14 -11.27 14.63
N GLN A 438 -31.96 -11.76 15.56
CA GLN A 438 -33.33 -12.17 15.25
C GLN A 438 -34.17 -10.99 14.72
N GLU A 439 -34.04 -9.81 15.32
CA GLU A 439 -34.67 -8.58 14.82
C GLU A 439 -34.11 -8.19 13.44
N GLY A 440 -32.78 -8.23 13.28
CA GLY A 440 -32.13 -7.96 12.00
C GLY A 440 -32.63 -8.89 10.88
N LEU A 441 -32.61 -10.21 11.10
CA LEU A 441 -33.06 -11.23 10.14
C LEU A 441 -34.55 -11.09 9.82
N LYS A 442 -35.39 -10.84 10.83
CA LYS A 442 -36.81 -10.57 10.61
C LYS A 442 -37.01 -9.36 9.70
N ASN A 443 -36.33 -8.24 9.99
CA ASN A 443 -36.49 -7.01 9.24
C ASN A 443 -35.98 -7.14 7.80
N ILE A 444 -34.84 -7.79 7.57
CA ILE A 444 -34.30 -7.96 6.20
C ILE A 444 -35.17 -8.91 5.37
N LYS A 445 -35.71 -9.98 5.98
CA LYS A 445 -36.65 -10.90 5.32
C LYS A 445 -37.92 -10.18 4.91
N SER A 446 -38.55 -9.42 5.82
CA SER A 446 -39.76 -8.64 5.51
C SER A 446 -39.53 -7.63 4.38
N VAL A 447 -38.34 -7.02 4.32
CA VAL A 447 -37.96 -6.12 3.22
C VAL A 447 -37.78 -6.86 1.90
N GLY A 448 -37.19 -8.06 1.91
CA GLY A 448 -37.09 -8.91 0.74
C GLY A 448 -38.46 -9.24 0.14
N GLU A 449 -39.42 -9.63 0.99
CA GLU A 449 -40.81 -9.89 0.61
C GLU A 449 -41.52 -8.62 0.09
N GLU A 450 -41.40 -7.50 0.81
CA GLU A 450 -42.01 -6.22 0.43
C GLU A 450 -41.53 -5.73 -0.95
N LEU A 451 -40.23 -5.84 -1.21
CA LEU A 451 -39.59 -5.36 -2.43
C LEU A 451 -39.52 -6.42 -3.55
N LYS A 452 -40.07 -7.62 -3.29
CA LYS A 452 -40.05 -8.78 -4.21
C LYS A 452 -38.63 -9.15 -4.68
N LEU A 453 -37.66 -9.04 -3.78
CA LEU A 453 -36.27 -9.45 -4.04
C LEU A 453 -36.16 -10.97 -3.92
N ASP A 454 -35.36 -11.58 -4.80
CA ASP A 454 -34.97 -12.99 -4.67
C ASP A 454 -34.00 -13.13 -3.50
N MET A 455 -34.51 -13.34 -2.29
CA MET A 455 -33.76 -13.28 -1.05
C MET A 455 -33.98 -14.50 -0.17
N HIS A 456 -32.88 -15.18 0.17
CA HIS A 456 -32.86 -16.34 1.06
C HIS A 456 -32.16 -16.00 2.38
N VAL A 457 -32.83 -16.19 3.51
CA VAL A 457 -32.36 -15.70 4.82
C VAL A 457 -32.10 -16.84 5.80
N TYR A 458 -30.90 -16.88 6.39
CA TYR A 458 -30.48 -17.91 7.34
C TYR A 458 -29.85 -17.32 8.62
N GLY A 459 -30.04 -18.02 9.73
CA GLY A 459 -29.47 -17.69 11.04
C GLY A 459 -28.22 -18.49 11.41
N PRO A 460 -27.89 -18.57 12.71
CA PRO A 460 -26.69 -19.26 13.21
C PRO A 460 -26.69 -20.77 12.94
N GLU A 461 -27.85 -21.39 12.76
CA GLU A 461 -28.03 -22.81 12.43
C GLU A 461 -27.41 -23.20 11.08
N MET A 462 -27.32 -22.25 10.14
CA MET A 462 -26.60 -22.43 8.88
C MET A 462 -25.10 -22.24 9.10
N HIS A 463 -24.27 -23.13 8.53
CA HIS A 463 -22.81 -22.97 8.55
C HIS A 463 -22.41 -21.62 7.95
N VAL A 464 -21.32 -21.00 8.44
CA VAL A 464 -20.94 -19.62 8.08
C VAL A 464 -20.86 -19.39 6.57
N SER A 465 -20.29 -20.32 5.80
CA SER A 465 -20.23 -20.27 4.34
C SER A 465 -21.25 -21.19 3.66
N GLY A 466 -22.19 -21.76 4.42
CA GLY A 466 -23.13 -22.77 3.94
C GLY A 466 -24.04 -22.27 2.82
N ILE A 467 -24.32 -20.97 2.77
CA ILE A 467 -25.12 -20.34 1.70
C ILE A 467 -24.41 -20.28 0.35
N VAL A 468 -23.07 -20.35 0.31
CA VAL A 468 -22.29 -20.29 -0.93
C VAL A 468 -22.58 -21.46 -1.87
N PRO A 469 -22.47 -22.73 -1.45
CA PRO A 469 -22.79 -23.86 -2.31
C PRO A 469 -24.29 -23.98 -2.64
N LEU A 470 -25.20 -23.42 -1.83
CA LEU A 470 -26.63 -23.35 -2.19
C LEU A 470 -26.81 -22.42 -3.40
N ALA A 471 -26.23 -21.22 -3.33
CA ALA A 471 -26.33 -20.22 -4.38
C ALA A 471 -25.58 -20.59 -5.68
N LEU A 472 -24.38 -21.14 -5.57
CA LEU A 472 -23.48 -21.32 -6.73
C LEU A 472 -23.50 -22.72 -7.32
N LEU A 473 -23.81 -23.74 -6.52
CA LEU A 473 -23.77 -25.15 -6.94
C LEU A 473 -25.15 -25.81 -6.92
N GLY A 474 -26.21 -25.07 -6.57
CA GLY A 474 -27.57 -25.61 -6.49
C GLY A 474 -27.73 -26.73 -5.46
N LYS A 475 -26.87 -26.78 -4.44
CA LYS A 475 -27.00 -27.78 -3.37
C LYS A 475 -28.28 -27.53 -2.57
N THR A 476 -28.85 -28.59 -2.00
CA THR A 476 -29.97 -28.50 -1.08
C THR A 476 -29.48 -28.49 0.37
N SER A 477 -30.28 -27.91 1.26
CA SER A 477 -30.01 -27.82 2.69
C SER A 477 -31.18 -28.39 3.48
N THR A 478 -30.89 -29.11 4.57
CA THR A 478 -31.90 -29.49 5.58
C THR A 478 -32.15 -28.40 6.61
N VAL A 479 -31.32 -27.36 6.62
CA VAL A 479 -31.49 -26.18 7.47
C VAL A 479 -32.57 -25.28 6.84
N PRO A 480 -33.70 -25.03 7.53
CA PRO A 480 -34.77 -24.19 7.00
C PRO A 480 -34.34 -22.73 6.93
N GLU A 481 -34.98 -21.97 6.04
CA GLU A 481 -34.85 -20.52 6.04
C GLU A 481 -35.43 -19.91 7.32
N PHE A 482 -34.89 -18.77 7.74
CA PHE A 482 -35.30 -18.08 8.95
C PHE A 482 -36.79 -17.75 8.92
N GLY A 483 -37.54 -18.26 9.88
CA GLY A 483 -38.99 -18.06 10.00
C GLY A 483 -39.83 -18.82 8.96
N ALA A 484 -39.28 -19.88 8.35
CA ALA A 484 -40.03 -20.88 7.58
C ALA A 484 -40.63 -21.97 8.48
#